data_AF-K5XI14-F1
#
_entry.id   AF-K5XI14-F1
#
_cell.length_a   1.000
_cell.length_b   1.000
_cell.length_c   1.000
_cell.angle_alpha   90.00
_cell.angle_beta   90.00
_cell.angle_gamma   90.00
#
_symmetry.space_group_name_H-M   'P 1'
#
loop_
_entity.id
_entity.type
_entity.pdbx_description
1 polymer ?
#
loop_
_entity_poly.entity_id
_entity_poly.type
_entity_poly.pdbx_seq_one_letter_code
_entity_poly.pdbx_strand_id
1 'polypeptide(L)'
;MSGSHDLPDEIILEIVEFATPIYPLTGNRIGYEELRNLRLVSKRFHDLLSPLLFSTLRLRFRDPNFSESETAAADYIRSQGIVKALATGTTTVFLHTKRLYLDTTILLPLEDKKDILSTRTFVSDNIYNAICGLKNLRTVNWFSNLTPDTVELGTKINHALGTLSSFQGFEDLHFDSSLTFHPRPSFTLKSFTNLTIFRIHWEWRRPKHLIREIASLLSRCPELTEFSLRYCPSSQRKHITLREIFAEIGHLERPWKLQKLELKSVEISPDDFRAYIHHLKHLTFLQILKCPSPRAATACGGIWNILQQRDIAQIRGRI
;
A
#
# COMPACT_ATOMS: atom_id res chain seq x y z
N MET A 1 27.24 7.14 -42.08
CA MET A 1 26.11 7.31 -41.13
C MET A 1 26.49 6.57 -39.86
N SER A 2 27.05 7.29 -38.88
CA SER A 2 27.25 6.75 -37.53
C SER A 2 25.87 6.52 -36.92
N GLY A 3 25.53 5.25 -36.70
CA GLY A 3 24.18 4.81 -36.37
C GLY A 3 23.74 5.27 -34.98
N SER A 4 22.44 5.17 -34.70
CA SER A 4 21.83 5.53 -33.40
C SER A 4 22.30 4.65 -32.21
N HIS A 5 23.41 3.91 -32.37
CA HIS A 5 24.08 3.15 -31.33
C HIS A 5 24.86 4.04 -30.34
N ASP A 6 25.02 5.33 -30.63
CA ASP A 6 25.81 6.27 -29.82
C ASP A 6 24.98 7.10 -28.82
N LEU A 7 23.65 6.98 -28.81
CA LEU A 7 22.82 7.68 -27.81
C LEU A 7 23.18 7.16 -26.40
N PRO A 8 23.49 8.01 -25.41
CA PRO A 8 23.76 7.57 -24.04
C PRO A 8 22.59 6.82 -23.39
N ASP A 9 22.89 5.90 -22.47
CA ASP A 9 21.87 5.08 -21.78
C ASP A 9 20.84 5.95 -21.05
N GLU A 10 21.29 7.05 -20.44
CA GLU A 10 20.45 7.99 -19.70
C GLU A 10 19.42 8.66 -20.60
N ILE A 11 19.82 9.05 -21.81
CA ILE A 11 18.93 9.68 -22.80
C ILE A 11 17.91 8.67 -23.32
N ILE A 12 18.32 7.42 -23.56
CA ILE A 12 17.40 6.35 -23.95
C ILE A 12 16.34 6.11 -22.87
N LEU A 13 16.77 6.05 -21.60
CA LEU A 13 15.86 5.86 -20.47
C LEU A 13 14.91 7.05 -20.31
N GLU A 14 15.37 8.28 -20.47
CA GLU A 14 14.54 9.49 -20.38
C GLU A 14 13.47 9.52 -21.49
N ILE A 15 13.85 9.21 -22.74
CA ILE A 15 12.90 9.08 -23.86
C ILE A 15 11.85 8.01 -23.56
N VAL A 16 12.30 6.86 -23.05
CA VAL A 16 11.42 5.74 -22.70
C VAL A 16 10.45 6.12 -21.59
N GLU A 17 10.93 6.75 -20.51
CA GLU A 17 10.09 7.17 -19.39
C GLU A 17 9.06 8.21 -19.82
N PHE A 18 9.46 9.14 -20.69
CA PHE A 18 8.56 10.11 -21.29
C PHE A 18 7.50 9.46 -22.20
N ALA A 19 7.90 8.52 -23.07
CA ALA A 19 7.00 7.86 -24.01
C ALA A 19 6.09 6.82 -23.35
N THR A 20 6.48 6.29 -22.19
CA THR A 20 5.74 5.22 -21.48
C THR A 20 5.38 5.59 -20.05
N PRO A 21 4.58 6.65 -19.86
CA PRO A 21 4.26 7.16 -18.54
C PRO A 21 3.44 6.13 -17.75
N ILE A 22 3.67 6.13 -16.45
CA ILE A 22 2.92 5.31 -15.50
C ILE A 22 1.59 6.01 -15.21
N TYR A 23 0.47 5.34 -15.52
CA TYR A 23 -0.86 5.83 -15.19
C TYR A 23 -1.03 5.88 -13.66
N PRO A 24 -1.28 7.05 -13.04
CA PRO A 24 -1.22 7.21 -11.59
C PRO A 24 -2.20 6.32 -10.82
N LEU A 25 -3.38 6.06 -11.38
CA LEU A 25 -4.45 5.31 -10.70
C LEU A 25 -4.22 3.80 -10.71
N THR A 26 -3.63 3.26 -11.78
CA THR A 26 -3.45 1.82 -11.95
C THR A 26 -2.00 1.40 -11.74
N GLY A 27 -1.05 2.31 -11.97
CA GLY A 27 0.38 2.02 -12.10
C GLY A 27 0.75 1.25 -13.35
N ASN A 28 -0.15 1.13 -14.33
CA ASN A 28 0.20 0.58 -15.65
C ASN A 28 1.04 1.59 -16.42
N ARG A 29 2.09 1.13 -17.10
CA ARG A 29 2.73 1.94 -18.13
C ARG A 29 1.85 1.97 -19.38
N ILE A 30 1.61 3.15 -19.91
CA ILE A 30 1.17 3.32 -21.30
C ILE A 30 2.33 2.90 -22.19
N GLY A 31 2.08 2.25 -23.32
CA GLY A 31 3.15 1.83 -24.23
C GLY A 31 3.88 0.53 -23.83
N TYR A 32 3.25 -0.34 -23.05
CA TYR A 32 3.90 -1.54 -22.52
C TYR A 32 4.34 -2.53 -23.60
N GLU A 33 3.57 -2.65 -24.69
CA GLU A 33 3.93 -3.51 -25.82
C GLU A 33 5.10 -2.92 -26.63
N GLU A 34 5.15 -1.60 -26.78
CA GLU A 34 6.25 -0.88 -27.42
C GLU A 34 7.55 -1.10 -26.65
N LEU A 35 7.53 -1.07 -25.31
CA LEU A 35 8.70 -1.42 -24.50
C LEU A 35 9.10 -2.89 -24.65
N ARG A 36 8.14 -3.80 -24.71
CA ARG A 36 8.41 -5.23 -24.94
C ARG A 36 9.09 -5.44 -26.27
N ASN A 37 8.60 -4.78 -27.32
CA ASN A 37 9.19 -4.84 -28.66
C ASN A 37 10.58 -4.21 -28.68
N LEU A 38 10.74 -3.03 -28.07
CA LEU A 38 12.03 -2.33 -28.02
C LEU A 38 13.09 -3.16 -27.28
N ARG A 39 12.70 -3.88 -26.22
CA ARG A 39 13.57 -4.82 -25.49
C ARG A 39 14.14 -5.92 -26.39
N LEU A 40 13.46 -6.28 -27.47
CA LEU A 40 13.90 -7.33 -28.41
C LEU A 40 14.84 -6.82 -29.49
N VAL A 41 15.03 -5.50 -29.62
CA VAL A 41 15.84 -4.89 -30.68
C VAL A 41 17.34 -5.19 -30.51
N SER A 42 17.86 -5.15 -29.28
CA SER A 42 19.26 -5.47 -29.01
C SER A 42 19.49 -5.86 -27.54
N LYS A 43 20.65 -6.47 -27.25
CA LYS A 43 21.06 -6.75 -25.87
C LYS A 43 21.11 -5.49 -25.00
N ARG A 44 21.56 -4.36 -25.56
CA ARG A 44 21.61 -3.08 -24.84
C ARG A 44 20.21 -2.62 -24.43
N PHE A 45 19.24 -2.63 -25.34
CA PHE A 45 17.85 -2.33 -24.99
C PHE A 45 17.25 -3.38 -24.06
N HIS A 46 17.65 -4.64 -24.18
CA HIS A 46 17.24 -5.67 -23.24
C HIS A 46 17.63 -5.33 -21.80
N ASP A 47 18.91 -5.00 -21.60
CA ASP A 47 19.48 -4.72 -20.29
C ASP A 47 18.93 -3.41 -19.70
N LEU A 48 18.70 -2.39 -20.52
CA LEU A 48 18.13 -1.10 -20.09
C LEU A 48 16.64 -1.18 -19.75
N LEU A 49 15.85 -1.89 -20.55
CA LEU A 49 14.39 -1.85 -20.45
C LEU A 49 13.80 -2.92 -19.56
N SER A 50 14.50 -4.05 -19.37
CA SER A 50 14.03 -5.12 -18.48
C SER A 50 13.77 -4.61 -17.05
N PRO A 51 14.65 -3.81 -16.42
CA PRO A 51 14.37 -3.23 -15.12
C PRO A 51 13.10 -2.37 -15.07
N LEU A 52 12.77 -1.65 -16.15
CA LEU A 52 11.58 -0.80 -16.24
C LEU A 52 10.31 -1.62 -16.47
N LEU A 53 10.38 -2.66 -17.29
CA LEU A 53 9.27 -3.56 -17.60
C LEU A 53 8.84 -4.41 -16.41
N PHE A 54 9.81 -4.79 -15.57
CA PHE A 54 9.62 -5.62 -14.39
C PHE A 54 9.76 -4.85 -13.07
N SER A 55 9.73 -3.52 -13.11
CA SER A 55 9.74 -2.69 -11.89
C SER A 55 8.47 -2.87 -11.06
N THR A 56 7.39 -3.32 -11.70
CA THR A 56 6.08 -3.49 -11.09
C THR A 56 5.61 -4.92 -11.31
N LEU A 57 5.35 -5.63 -10.21
CA LEU A 57 4.75 -6.96 -10.22
C LEU A 57 3.28 -6.87 -9.80
N ARG A 58 2.43 -7.69 -10.43
CA ARG A 58 1.03 -7.84 -10.05
C ARG A 58 0.69 -9.29 -9.77
N LEU A 59 0.21 -9.55 -8.56
CA LEU A 59 -0.28 -10.85 -8.12
C LEU A 59 -1.75 -10.70 -7.75
N ARG A 60 -2.61 -11.44 -8.44
CA ARG A 60 -4.06 -11.42 -8.24
C ARG A 60 -4.54 -12.81 -7.92
N PHE A 61 -5.03 -12.98 -6.70
CA PHE A 61 -5.61 -14.21 -6.18
C PHE A 61 -7.12 -14.01 -6.02
N ARG A 62 -7.80 -13.63 -7.10
CA ARG A 62 -9.26 -13.57 -7.14
C ARG A 62 -9.80 -14.94 -7.52
N ASP A 63 -10.84 -15.39 -6.82
CA ASP A 63 -11.57 -16.61 -7.16
C ASP A 63 -12.11 -16.50 -8.60
N PRO A 64 -11.73 -17.43 -9.50
CA PRO A 64 -12.24 -17.47 -10.85
C PRO A 64 -13.76 -17.62 -10.93
N ASN A 65 -14.41 -18.16 -9.89
CA ASN A 65 -15.85 -18.37 -9.85
C ASN A 65 -16.65 -17.10 -9.48
N PHE A 66 -16.01 -16.08 -8.91
CA PHE A 66 -16.71 -14.86 -8.46
C PHE A 66 -16.74 -13.76 -9.53
N SER A 67 -15.89 -13.87 -10.55
CA SER A 67 -16.01 -13.07 -11.76
C SER A 67 -16.43 -13.99 -12.89
N GLU A 68 -17.52 -13.70 -13.58
CA GLU A 68 -17.92 -14.40 -14.80
C GLU A 68 -16.92 -14.20 -15.97
N SER A 69 -15.73 -13.68 -15.69
CA SER A 69 -14.69 -13.45 -16.68
C SER A 69 -13.65 -14.58 -16.66
N GLU A 70 -13.42 -15.18 -17.83
CA GLU A 70 -12.31 -16.12 -18.08
C GLU A 70 -10.94 -15.52 -17.67
N THR A 71 -10.83 -14.19 -17.64
CA THR A 71 -9.62 -13.47 -17.26
C THR A 71 -9.19 -13.68 -15.80
N ALA A 72 -10.12 -13.94 -14.87
CA ALA A 72 -9.77 -14.14 -13.46
C ALA A 72 -9.06 -15.48 -13.22
N ALA A 73 -9.48 -16.55 -13.90
CA ALA A 73 -8.82 -17.85 -13.83
C ALA A 73 -7.39 -17.78 -14.38
N ALA A 74 -7.20 -17.12 -15.52
CA ALA A 74 -5.89 -16.92 -16.12
C ALA A 74 -4.96 -16.08 -15.22
N ASP A 75 -5.47 -14.98 -14.64
CA ASP A 75 -4.72 -14.13 -13.71
C ASP A 75 -4.29 -14.90 -12.45
N TYR A 76 -5.17 -15.78 -11.94
CA TYR A 76 -4.90 -16.62 -10.78
C TYR A 76 -3.77 -17.62 -11.03
N ILE A 77 -3.92 -18.47 -12.08
CA ILE A 77 -2.93 -19.49 -12.44
C ILE A 77 -1.57 -18.86 -12.72
N ARG A 78 -1.55 -17.72 -13.45
CA ARG A 78 -0.32 -16.96 -13.70
C ARG A 78 0.32 -16.50 -12.39
N SER A 79 -0.46 -15.96 -11.46
CA SER A 79 0.04 -15.47 -10.18
C SER A 79 0.65 -16.59 -9.34
N GLN A 80 0.08 -17.79 -9.35
CA GLN A 80 0.66 -18.96 -8.69
C GLN A 80 1.99 -19.39 -9.31
N GLY A 81 2.06 -19.43 -10.66
CA GLY A 81 3.30 -19.75 -11.36
C GLY A 81 4.43 -18.78 -11.02
N ILE A 82 4.11 -17.49 -10.92
CA ILE A 82 5.07 -16.46 -10.49
C ILE A 82 5.48 -16.66 -9.02
N VAL A 83 4.52 -16.88 -8.11
CA VAL A 83 4.82 -17.14 -6.69
C VAL A 83 5.74 -18.36 -6.56
N LYS A 84 5.46 -19.44 -7.29
CA LYS A 84 6.32 -20.63 -7.31
C LYS A 84 7.74 -20.27 -7.72
N ALA A 85 7.88 -19.61 -8.88
CA ALA A 85 9.19 -19.29 -9.44
C ALA A 85 10.00 -18.34 -8.55
N LEU A 86 9.34 -17.39 -7.88
CA LEU A 86 9.95 -16.51 -6.89
C LEU A 86 10.38 -17.29 -5.64
N ALA A 87 9.49 -18.13 -5.10
CA ALA A 87 9.75 -18.92 -3.89
C ALA A 87 10.90 -19.93 -4.08
N THR A 88 11.02 -20.52 -5.27
CA THR A 88 12.10 -21.45 -5.62
C THR A 88 13.35 -20.76 -6.15
N GLY A 89 13.31 -19.45 -6.38
CA GLY A 89 14.42 -18.70 -6.98
C GLY A 89 14.75 -19.12 -8.42
N THR A 90 13.82 -19.75 -9.13
CA THR A 90 14.05 -20.24 -10.51
C THR A 90 13.92 -19.13 -11.56
N THR A 91 13.57 -17.91 -11.15
CA THR A 91 13.51 -16.74 -12.01
C THR A 91 14.24 -15.55 -11.38
N THR A 92 14.99 -14.82 -12.21
CA THR A 92 15.63 -13.54 -11.86
C THR A 92 14.92 -12.36 -12.50
N VAL A 93 13.89 -12.59 -13.32
CA VAL A 93 13.16 -11.56 -14.08
C VAL A 93 12.60 -10.47 -13.17
N PHE A 94 12.19 -10.84 -11.96
CA PHE A 94 11.59 -9.93 -10.99
C PHE A 94 12.61 -9.30 -10.02
N LEU A 95 13.91 -9.47 -10.25
CA LEU A 95 14.96 -8.90 -9.41
C LEU A 95 14.83 -7.38 -9.26
N HIS A 96 14.35 -6.69 -10.31
CA HIS A 96 14.19 -5.23 -10.34
C HIS A 96 12.82 -4.75 -9.85
N THR A 97 11.98 -5.65 -9.32
CA THR A 97 10.66 -5.28 -8.79
C THR A 97 10.81 -4.31 -7.63
N LYS A 98 10.28 -3.10 -7.80
CA LYS A 98 10.23 -2.04 -6.79
C LYS A 98 8.82 -1.87 -6.23
N ARG A 99 7.79 -2.27 -6.97
CA ARG A 99 6.38 -2.10 -6.60
C ARG A 99 5.62 -3.40 -6.78
N LEU A 100 4.82 -3.77 -5.78
CA LEU A 100 3.94 -4.94 -5.85
C LEU A 100 2.47 -4.51 -5.73
N TYR A 101 1.65 -4.96 -6.66
CA TYR A 101 0.20 -4.96 -6.51
C TYR A 101 -0.23 -6.36 -6.10
N LEU A 102 -0.80 -6.47 -4.92
CA LEU A 102 -1.23 -7.72 -4.34
C LEU A 102 -2.73 -7.65 -4.09
N ASP A 103 -3.48 -8.56 -4.70
CA ASP A 103 -4.91 -8.69 -4.47
C ASP A 103 -5.20 -10.09 -3.91
N THR A 104 -5.61 -10.14 -2.65
CA THR A 104 -5.99 -11.35 -1.90
C THR A 104 -7.45 -11.31 -1.47
N THR A 105 -8.29 -10.52 -2.16
CA THR A 105 -9.67 -10.26 -1.72
C THR A 105 -10.57 -11.50 -1.81
N ILE A 106 -10.33 -12.46 -2.70
CA ILE A 106 -11.30 -13.54 -2.93
C ILE A 106 -10.63 -14.92 -2.81
N LEU A 107 -10.25 -15.26 -1.58
CA LEU A 107 -9.96 -16.64 -1.16
C LEU A 107 -11.09 -17.12 -0.23
N LEU A 108 -12.33 -17.02 -0.69
CA LEU A 108 -13.49 -17.51 0.08
C LEU A 108 -13.64 -19.02 -0.12
N PRO A 109 -13.96 -19.78 0.95
CA PRO A 109 -14.41 -21.15 0.78
C PRO A 109 -15.81 -21.12 0.16
N LEU A 110 -15.92 -21.42 -1.13
CA LEU A 110 -17.09 -22.13 -1.59
C LEU A 110 -16.93 -23.56 -1.09
N GLU A 111 -17.75 -23.92 -0.12
CA GLU A 111 -17.86 -25.28 0.39
C GLU A 111 -17.91 -26.25 -0.81
N ASP A 112 -17.15 -27.35 -0.71
CA ASP A 112 -17.09 -28.49 -1.64
C ASP A 112 -16.10 -28.52 -2.82
N LYS A 113 -15.21 -27.54 -3.02
CA LYS A 113 -14.13 -27.67 -4.04
C LYS A 113 -12.76 -27.99 -3.44
N LYS A 114 -12.41 -29.28 -3.42
CA LYS A 114 -11.11 -29.83 -2.99
C LYS A 114 -9.91 -29.13 -3.66
N ASP A 115 -10.08 -28.70 -4.91
CA ASP A 115 -9.05 -28.00 -5.69
C ASP A 115 -8.77 -26.58 -5.20
N ILE A 116 -9.73 -25.90 -4.56
CA ILE A 116 -9.53 -24.53 -4.03
C ILE A 116 -8.66 -24.57 -2.76
N LEU A 117 -8.87 -25.58 -1.91
CA LEU A 117 -8.10 -25.77 -0.69
C LEU A 117 -6.62 -26.04 -0.96
N SER A 118 -6.30 -27.01 -1.84
CA SER A 118 -4.92 -27.34 -2.20
C SER A 118 -4.16 -26.13 -2.75
N THR A 119 -4.87 -25.35 -3.56
CA THR A 119 -4.38 -24.16 -4.24
C THR A 119 -4.14 -22.99 -3.28
N ARG A 120 -5.01 -22.80 -2.28
CA ARG A 120 -4.82 -21.83 -1.20
C ARG A 120 -3.65 -22.21 -0.29
N THR A 121 -3.55 -23.49 0.08
CA THR A 121 -2.41 -24.02 0.84
C THR A 121 -1.11 -23.76 0.07
N PHE A 122 -1.09 -24.05 -1.24
CA PHE A 122 0.07 -23.75 -2.08
C PHE A 122 0.50 -22.28 -2.01
N VAL A 123 -0.43 -21.33 -2.16
CA VAL A 123 -0.11 -19.90 -2.07
C VAL A 123 0.39 -19.56 -0.66
N SER A 124 -0.30 -20.03 0.38
CA SER A 124 0.11 -19.81 1.78
C SER A 124 1.52 -20.33 2.06
N ASP A 125 1.91 -21.48 1.52
CA ASP A 125 3.21 -22.10 1.77
C ASP A 125 4.36 -21.39 1.05
N ASN A 126 4.08 -20.75 -0.10
CA ASN A 126 5.12 -20.19 -0.95
C ASN A 126 5.21 -18.65 -0.88
N ILE A 127 4.14 -17.96 -0.48
CA ILE A 127 4.06 -16.49 -0.54
C ILE A 127 5.15 -15.78 0.28
N TYR A 128 5.52 -16.34 1.44
CA TYR A 128 6.55 -15.77 2.29
C TYR A 128 7.90 -15.72 1.55
N ASN A 129 8.34 -16.87 1.04
CA ASN A 129 9.59 -16.99 0.29
C ASN A 129 9.53 -16.17 -1.01
N ALA A 130 8.38 -16.15 -1.68
CA ALA A 130 8.19 -15.38 -2.90
C ALA A 130 8.38 -13.86 -2.67
N ILE A 131 7.79 -13.32 -1.61
CA ILE A 131 7.95 -11.90 -1.26
C ILE A 131 9.40 -11.61 -0.81
N CYS A 132 10.00 -12.49 0.00
CA CYS A 132 11.41 -12.37 0.39
C CYS A 132 12.37 -12.39 -0.82
N GLY A 133 12.00 -13.08 -1.91
CA GLY A 133 12.74 -13.07 -3.17
C GLY A 133 12.78 -11.71 -3.88
N LEU A 134 11.83 -10.81 -3.59
CA LEU A 134 11.75 -9.47 -4.16
C LEU A 134 12.64 -8.48 -3.39
N LYS A 135 13.96 -8.72 -3.39
CA LYS A 135 14.94 -7.98 -2.58
C LYS A 135 14.94 -6.46 -2.76
N ASN A 136 14.46 -5.96 -3.90
CA ASN A 136 14.40 -4.54 -4.24
C ASN A 136 13.00 -3.91 -4.06
N LEU A 137 12.05 -4.66 -3.49
CA LEU A 137 10.68 -4.21 -3.30
C LEU A 137 10.62 -3.04 -2.31
N ARG A 138 10.07 -1.92 -2.75
CA ARG A 138 9.94 -0.69 -1.96
C ARG A 138 8.51 -0.48 -1.49
N THR A 139 7.53 -0.63 -2.37
CA THR A 139 6.14 -0.32 -2.04
C THR A 139 5.17 -1.41 -2.43
N VAL A 140 4.06 -1.47 -1.69
CA VAL A 140 2.96 -2.40 -1.94
C VAL A 140 1.64 -1.64 -2.02
N ASN A 141 0.83 -2.00 -3.01
CA ASN A 141 -0.61 -1.80 -3.01
C ASN A 141 -1.27 -3.14 -2.71
N TRP A 142 -1.87 -3.29 -1.54
CA TRP A 142 -2.45 -4.54 -1.08
C TRP A 142 -3.96 -4.39 -0.85
N PHE A 143 -4.72 -5.16 -1.62
CA PHE A 143 -6.15 -5.33 -1.47
C PHE A 143 -6.39 -6.66 -0.75
N SER A 144 -7.00 -6.61 0.43
CA SER A 144 -7.17 -7.76 1.31
C SER A 144 -8.59 -7.83 1.86
N ASN A 145 -9.12 -9.04 1.99
CA ASN A 145 -10.35 -9.29 2.75
C ASN A 145 -9.95 -9.88 4.09
N LEU A 146 -10.38 -9.26 5.19
CA LEU A 146 -10.08 -9.75 6.55
C LEU A 146 -11.03 -10.87 6.94
N THR A 147 -10.94 -12.03 6.28
CA THR A 147 -11.65 -13.24 6.68
C THR A 147 -10.78 -14.09 7.60
N PRO A 148 -11.33 -14.90 8.53
CA PRO A 148 -10.55 -15.82 9.38
C PRO A 148 -9.60 -16.73 8.60
N ASP A 149 -10.00 -17.05 7.37
CA ASP A 149 -9.28 -17.89 6.44
C ASP A 149 -8.01 -17.24 5.85
N THR A 150 -7.99 -15.93 5.70
CA THR A 150 -6.89 -15.22 5.02
C THR A 150 -5.85 -14.64 5.98
N VAL A 151 -5.98 -14.95 7.28
CA VAL A 151 -5.18 -14.39 8.37
C VAL A 151 -3.76 -14.90 8.33
N GLU A 152 -3.61 -16.21 8.14
CA GLU A 152 -2.30 -16.84 8.06
C GLU A 152 -1.54 -16.27 6.86
N LEU A 153 -2.22 -16.17 5.71
CA LEU A 153 -1.70 -15.54 4.50
C LEU A 153 -1.29 -14.08 4.77
N GLY A 154 -2.16 -13.28 5.38
CA GLY A 154 -1.86 -11.89 5.72
C GLY A 154 -0.70 -11.74 6.70
N THR A 155 -0.59 -12.66 7.67
CA THR A 155 0.51 -12.70 8.64
C THR A 155 1.82 -13.04 7.95
N LYS A 156 1.83 -14.04 7.06
CA LYS A 156 2.99 -14.40 6.24
C LYS A 156 3.43 -13.27 5.32
N ILE A 157 2.47 -12.57 4.68
CA ILE A 157 2.74 -11.38 3.85
C ILE A 157 3.37 -10.28 4.70
N ASN A 158 2.78 -9.93 5.85
CA ASN A 158 3.31 -8.89 6.73
C ASN A 158 4.70 -9.23 7.25
N HIS A 159 4.92 -10.48 7.65
CA HIS A 159 6.21 -10.95 8.10
C HIS A 159 7.26 -10.84 6.99
N ALA A 160 6.94 -11.32 5.78
CA ALA A 160 7.86 -11.24 4.63
C ALA A 160 8.20 -9.80 4.25
N LEU A 161 7.21 -8.91 4.19
CA LEU A 161 7.45 -7.49 3.91
C LEU A 161 8.31 -6.83 5.01
N GLY A 162 8.12 -7.21 6.27
CA GLY A 162 8.90 -6.70 7.40
C GLY A 162 10.37 -7.15 7.41
N THR A 163 10.73 -8.24 6.71
CA THR A 163 12.13 -8.69 6.61
C THR A 163 12.91 -7.99 5.49
N LEU A 164 12.22 -7.30 4.58
CA LEU A 164 12.85 -6.61 3.45
C LEU A 164 13.40 -5.25 3.88
N SER A 165 14.73 -5.12 3.90
CA SER A 165 15.41 -3.87 4.25
C SER A 165 15.15 -2.72 3.28
N SER A 166 14.75 -3.02 2.05
CA SER A 166 14.40 -2.04 1.01
C SER A 166 12.94 -1.57 1.09
N PHE A 167 12.11 -2.22 1.92
CA PHE A 167 10.68 -1.94 1.98
C PHE A 167 10.40 -0.61 2.69
N GLN A 168 9.76 0.29 1.95
CA GLN A 168 9.42 1.65 2.35
C GLN A 168 7.99 1.76 2.90
N GLY A 169 7.07 0.90 2.43
CA GLY A 169 5.74 0.78 3.03
C GLY A 169 4.59 0.63 2.04
N PHE A 170 3.42 1.07 2.47
CA PHE A 170 2.15 0.84 1.78
C PHE A 170 1.69 2.11 1.09
N GLU A 171 1.66 2.05 -0.24
CA GLU A 171 1.05 3.11 -1.05
C GLU A 171 -0.48 3.00 -1.08
N ASP A 172 -1.00 1.79 -0.86
CA ASP A 172 -2.42 1.55 -0.71
C ASP A 172 -2.67 0.22 0.03
N LEU A 173 -3.05 0.27 1.31
CA LEU A 173 -3.52 -0.89 2.07
C LEU A 173 -5.05 -0.83 2.19
N HIS A 174 -5.74 -1.61 1.37
CA HIS A 174 -7.18 -1.67 1.32
C HIS A 174 -7.71 -2.92 2.03
N PHE A 175 -8.53 -2.73 3.06
CA PHE A 175 -9.38 -3.78 3.60
C PHE A 175 -10.83 -3.66 3.11
N ASP A 176 -11.26 -4.60 2.28
CA ASP A 176 -12.68 -4.77 1.98
C ASP A 176 -13.35 -5.54 3.14
N SER A 177 -14.49 -5.00 3.59
CA SER A 177 -15.28 -5.49 4.72
C SER A 177 -16.68 -5.89 4.24
N SER A 178 -16.79 -6.45 3.04
CA SER A 178 -18.04 -6.91 2.44
C SER A 178 -18.70 -8.08 3.17
N LEU A 179 -17.98 -8.81 4.04
CA LEU A 179 -18.53 -10.01 4.70
C LEU A 179 -18.77 -9.85 6.20
N THR A 180 -19.98 -10.21 6.59
CA THR A 180 -20.58 -10.07 7.90
C THR A 180 -20.21 -11.20 8.87
N PHE A 181 -20.27 -10.91 10.18
CA PHE A 181 -20.51 -11.82 11.32
C PHE A 181 -19.42 -12.69 11.98
N HIS A 182 -18.13 -12.66 11.62
CA HIS A 182 -17.13 -13.43 12.40
C HIS A 182 -16.22 -12.57 13.29
N PRO A 183 -15.81 -13.08 14.49
CA PRO A 183 -14.82 -12.41 15.33
C PRO A 183 -13.57 -12.17 14.50
N ARG A 184 -13.19 -10.90 14.39
CA ARG A 184 -12.17 -10.49 13.46
C ARG A 184 -10.83 -11.05 13.90
N PRO A 185 -10.12 -11.75 13.01
CA PRO A 185 -8.80 -12.26 13.32
C PRO A 185 -7.79 -11.14 13.56
N SER A 186 -6.72 -11.46 14.27
CA SER A 186 -5.64 -10.54 14.66
C SER A 186 -4.74 -10.21 13.47
N PHE A 187 -5.18 -9.30 12.59
CA PHE A 187 -4.26 -8.64 11.66
C PHE A 187 -3.29 -7.77 12.47
N THR A 188 -1.99 -7.95 12.27
CA THR A 188 -0.96 -7.22 13.00
C THR A 188 0.02 -6.51 12.08
N LEU A 189 0.47 -5.32 12.50
CA LEU A 189 1.48 -4.49 11.84
C LEU A 189 2.83 -4.53 12.59
N LYS A 190 2.98 -5.44 13.56
CA LYS A 190 4.18 -5.54 14.42
C LYS A 190 5.49 -5.79 13.67
N SER A 191 5.47 -6.37 12.48
CA SER A 191 6.69 -6.62 11.71
C SER A 191 7.35 -5.35 11.15
N PHE A 192 6.66 -4.21 11.15
CA PHE A 192 7.15 -2.97 10.55
C PHE A 192 7.68 -1.98 11.58
N THR A 193 8.92 -1.52 11.39
CA THR A 193 9.57 -0.52 12.25
C THR A 193 10.13 0.68 11.48
N ASN A 194 10.34 0.58 10.17
CA ASN A 194 11.03 1.63 9.39
C ASN A 194 10.23 2.12 8.18
N LEU A 195 8.90 2.21 8.29
CA LEU A 195 8.07 2.69 7.18
C LEU A 195 8.26 4.19 6.95
N THR A 196 8.29 4.58 5.68
CA THR A 196 8.32 5.97 5.21
C THR A 196 6.99 6.40 4.57
N ILE A 197 6.21 5.44 4.07
CA ILE A 197 4.89 5.66 3.46
C ILE A 197 3.88 4.68 4.06
N PHE A 198 2.77 5.21 4.58
CA PHE A 198 1.67 4.37 5.06
C PHE A 198 0.31 4.98 4.69
N ARG A 199 -0.33 4.38 3.68
CA ARG A 199 -1.64 4.78 3.23
C ARG A 199 -2.59 3.60 3.39
N ILE A 200 -3.65 3.81 4.15
CA ILE A 200 -4.59 2.76 4.52
C ILE A 200 -6.03 3.24 4.33
N HIS A 201 -6.87 2.35 3.81
CA HIS A 201 -8.30 2.59 3.80
C HIS A 201 -9.11 1.32 3.97
N TRP A 202 -10.31 1.51 4.48
CA TRP A 202 -11.29 0.44 4.63
C TRP A 202 -12.69 1.00 4.63
N GLU A 203 -13.63 0.14 4.29
CA GLU A 203 -15.04 0.49 4.20
C GLU A 203 -15.84 -0.15 5.35
N TRP A 204 -17.04 0.38 5.57
CA TRP A 204 -18.09 -0.20 6.41
C TRP A 204 -17.86 -0.21 7.93
N ARG A 205 -17.02 -1.11 8.47
CA ARG A 205 -16.95 -1.40 9.92
C ARG A 205 -15.63 -0.96 10.55
N ARG A 206 -15.71 -0.08 11.55
CA ARG A 206 -14.60 0.33 12.43
C ARG A 206 -13.84 -0.89 13.02
N PRO A 207 -12.59 -1.16 12.59
CA PRO A 207 -11.78 -2.24 13.12
C PRO A 207 -11.03 -1.79 14.38
N LYS A 208 -11.64 -1.95 15.58
CA LYS A 208 -11.03 -1.50 16.86
C LYS A 208 -9.59 -1.98 17.04
N HIS A 209 -9.30 -3.25 16.72
CA HIS A 209 -7.95 -3.81 16.79
C HIS A 209 -6.97 -3.11 15.84
N LEU A 210 -7.39 -2.89 14.58
CA LEU A 210 -6.55 -2.23 13.58
C LEU A 210 -6.20 -0.79 13.97
N ILE A 211 -7.11 -0.05 14.62
CA ILE A 211 -6.78 1.31 15.10
C ILE A 211 -5.65 1.27 16.13
N ARG A 212 -5.63 0.28 17.02
CA ARG A 212 -4.53 0.08 17.98
C ARG A 212 -3.23 -0.30 17.26
N GLU A 213 -3.31 -1.20 16.30
CA GLU A 213 -2.14 -1.58 15.48
C GLU A 213 -1.59 -0.39 14.67
N ILE A 214 -2.46 0.50 14.16
CA ILE A 214 -2.05 1.74 13.50
C ILE A 214 -1.34 2.65 14.51
N ALA A 215 -1.92 2.90 15.69
CA ALA A 215 -1.29 3.75 16.70
C ALA A 215 0.10 3.22 17.10
N SER A 216 0.22 1.90 17.30
CA SER A 216 1.48 1.23 17.62
C SER A 216 2.47 1.17 16.46
N LEU A 217 2.00 1.11 15.21
CA LEU A 217 2.87 1.25 14.03
C LEU A 217 3.46 2.65 13.97
N LEU A 218 2.60 3.65 14.13
CA LEU A 218 2.94 5.06 14.05
C LEU A 218 4.01 5.44 15.10
N SER A 219 3.90 4.95 16.34
CA SER A 219 4.92 5.16 17.38
C SER A 219 6.25 4.47 17.11
N ARG A 220 6.27 3.43 16.27
CA ARG A 220 7.49 2.69 15.90
C ARG A 220 8.15 3.19 14.63
N CYS A 221 7.47 4.00 13.81
CA CYS A 221 7.97 4.50 12.53
C CYS A 221 8.18 6.03 12.57
N PRO A 222 9.20 6.56 13.28
CA PRO A 222 9.44 8.00 13.37
C PRO A 222 9.88 8.65 12.04
N GLU A 223 10.38 7.82 11.12
CA GLU A 223 10.83 8.21 9.78
C GLU A 223 9.68 8.30 8.75
N LEU A 224 8.43 8.10 9.20
CA LEU A 224 7.26 8.18 8.33
C LEU A 224 7.12 9.59 7.75
N THR A 225 7.13 9.68 6.42
CA THR A 225 7.00 10.95 5.67
C THR A 225 5.59 11.16 5.16
N GLU A 226 4.85 10.08 4.89
CA GLU A 226 3.47 10.15 4.42
C GLU A 226 2.55 9.23 5.21
N PHE A 227 1.45 9.80 5.70
CA PHE A 227 0.38 9.07 6.34
C PHE A 227 -0.97 9.44 5.72
N SER A 228 -1.71 8.44 5.24
CA SER A 228 -3.09 8.62 4.79
C SER A 228 -3.98 7.59 5.46
N LEU A 229 -5.05 8.04 6.11
CA LEU A 229 -6.10 7.18 6.64
C LEU A 229 -7.43 7.60 6.05
N ARG A 230 -8.06 6.70 5.30
CA ARG A 230 -9.38 6.94 4.71
C ARG A 230 -10.38 5.91 5.22
N TYR A 231 -11.43 6.41 5.87
CA TYR A 231 -12.52 5.59 6.35
C TYR A 231 -13.83 6.07 5.71
N CYS A 232 -14.69 5.16 5.30
CA CYS A 232 -16.04 5.48 4.84
C CYS A 232 -17.05 4.85 5.82
N PRO A 233 -17.47 5.56 6.88
CA PRO A 233 -18.43 5.03 7.85
C PRO A 233 -19.79 4.78 7.20
N SER A 234 -20.46 3.70 7.59
CA SER A 234 -21.91 3.62 7.48
C SER A 234 -22.56 4.57 8.50
N SER A 235 -23.71 5.16 8.16
CA SER A 235 -24.38 6.29 8.82
C SER A 235 -24.73 6.16 10.32
N GLN A 236 -24.42 5.04 10.97
CA GLN A 236 -24.86 4.72 12.35
C GLN A 236 -23.71 4.38 13.31
N ARG A 237 -22.46 4.78 13.04
CA ARG A 237 -21.30 4.26 13.79
C ARG A 237 -20.39 5.33 14.37
N LYS A 238 -19.90 5.06 15.59
CA LYS A 238 -18.89 5.88 16.30
C LYS A 238 -17.70 6.16 15.37
N HIS A 239 -17.42 7.44 15.19
CA HIS A 239 -16.30 7.91 14.37
C HIS A 239 -14.95 7.54 15.01
N ILE A 240 -13.91 7.53 14.19
CA ILE A 240 -12.53 7.38 14.66
C ILE A 240 -12.03 8.79 14.96
N THR A 241 -11.41 8.97 16.12
CA THR A 241 -10.86 10.27 16.52
C THR A 241 -9.37 10.35 16.22
N LEU A 242 -8.85 11.57 16.03
CA LEU A 242 -7.40 11.78 15.91
C LEU A 242 -6.66 11.20 17.12
N ARG A 243 -7.19 11.44 18.33
CA ARG A 243 -6.63 10.93 19.59
C ARG A 243 -6.45 9.42 19.61
N GLU A 244 -7.38 8.67 19.04
CA GLU A 244 -7.28 7.21 18.96
C GLU A 244 -6.17 6.74 18.00
N ILE A 245 -5.99 7.44 16.88
CA ILE A 245 -4.94 7.12 15.90
C ILE A 245 -3.57 7.51 16.47
N PHE A 246 -3.50 8.65 17.16
CA PHE A 246 -2.27 9.26 17.65
C PHE A 246 -1.98 8.91 19.13
N ALA A 247 -2.66 7.91 19.67
CA ALA A 247 -2.63 7.57 21.09
C ALA A 247 -1.23 7.28 21.64
N GLU A 248 -0.35 6.69 20.81
CA GLU A 248 1.01 6.29 21.20
C GLU A 248 2.12 7.24 20.70
N ILE A 249 1.76 8.32 20.00
CA ILE A 249 2.76 9.25 19.43
C ILE A 249 3.56 9.95 20.53
N GLY A 250 2.94 10.20 21.69
CA GLY A 250 3.63 10.82 22.83
C GLY A 250 4.82 10.02 23.36
N HIS A 251 5.00 8.75 22.95
CA HIS A 251 6.18 7.94 23.28
C HIS A 251 7.41 8.29 22.43
N LEU A 252 7.25 9.12 21.40
CA LEU A 252 8.34 9.50 20.51
C LEU A 252 9.17 10.61 21.15
N GLU A 253 10.45 10.35 21.36
CA GLU A 253 11.40 11.36 21.84
C GLU A 253 11.63 12.49 20.81
N ARG A 254 11.47 12.16 19.53
CA ARG A 254 11.74 13.08 18.41
C ARG A 254 10.47 13.36 17.61
N PRO A 255 10.32 14.58 17.07
CA PRO A 255 9.24 14.87 16.14
C PRO A 255 9.28 13.97 14.90
N TRP A 256 8.12 13.63 14.37
CA TRP A 256 8.02 12.87 13.13
C TRP A 256 8.53 13.66 11.95
N LYS A 257 9.16 12.95 11.01
CA LYS A 257 9.50 13.48 9.67
C LYS A 257 8.28 13.55 8.74
N LEU A 258 7.07 13.55 9.30
CA LEU A 258 5.82 13.52 8.55
C LEU A 258 5.65 14.82 7.78
N GLN A 259 5.68 14.72 6.46
CA GLN A 259 5.49 15.81 5.51
C GLN A 259 4.05 15.86 5.00
N LYS A 260 3.40 14.71 4.87
CA LYS A 260 2.08 14.57 4.28
C LYS A 260 1.11 13.83 5.20
N LEU A 261 0.02 14.50 5.60
CA LEU A 261 -1.06 13.94 6.40
C LEU A 261 -2.40 14.06 5.68
N GLU A 262 -3.02 12.93 5.36
CA GLU A 262 -4.36 12.85 4.79
C GLU A 262 -5.30 12.09 5.73
N LEU A 263 -6.38 12.73 6.17
CA LEU A 263 -7.38 12.12 7.04
C LEU A 263 -8.76 12.29 6.43
N LYS A 264 -9.45 11.18 6.17
CA LYS A 264 -10.83 11.20 5.64
C LYS A 264 -11.78 10.49 6.59
N SER A 265 -12.84 11.20 6.98
CA SER A 265 -13.85 10.77 7.95
C SER A 265 -13.28 10.40 9.32
N VAL A 266 -12.28 11.15 9.74
CA VAL A 266 -11.72 11.16 11.10
C VAL A 266 -12.25 12.39 11.82
N GLU A 267 -12.71 12.20 13.05
CA GLU A 267 -13.11 13.28 13.95
C GLU A 267 -11.87 13.95 14.55
N ILE A 268 -11.77 15.26 14.37
CA ILE A 268 -10.62 16.05 14.79
C ILE A 268 -11.13 17.30 15.51
N SER A 269 -10.68 17.50 16.75
CA SER A 269 -10.88 18.75 17.48
C SER A 269 -9.59 19.60 17.45
N PRO A 270 -9.69 20.93 17.55
CA PRO A 270 -8.51 21.79 17.66
C PRO A 270 -7.61 21.43 18.85
N ASP A 271 -8.20 21.03 19.99
CA ASP A 271 -7.45 20.68 21.20
C ASP A 271 -6.68 19.37 21.01
N ASP A 272 -7.30 18.35 20.40
CA ASP A 272 -6.59 17.11 20.04
C ASP A 272 -5.44 17.41 19.07
N PHE A 273 -5.69 18.24 18.05
CA PHE A 273 -4.65 18.61 17.09
C PHE A 273 -3.49 19.37 17.76
N ARG A 274 -3.81 20.31 18.66
CA ARG A 274 -2.81 21.07 19.43
C ARG A 274 -1.94 20.16 20.29
N ALA A 275 -2.49 19.09 20.86
CA ALA A 275 -1.72 18.13 21.67
C ALA A 275 -0.57 17.48 20.87
N TYR A 276 -0.75 17.25 19.58
CA TYR A 276 0.23 16.56 18.74
C TYR A 276 1.06 17.48 17.84
N ILE A 277 0.82 18.79 17.86
CA ILE A 277 1.42 19.75 16.91
C ILE A 277 2.95 19.73 16.91
N HIS A 278 3.58 19.49 18.06
CA HIS A 278 5.03 19.44 18.21
C HIS A 278 5.67 18.26 17.45
N HIS A 279 4.93 17.17 17.24
CA HIS A 279 5.37 16.06 16.39
C HIS A 279 5.16 16.33 14.90
N LEU A 280 4.35 17.33 14.52
CA LEU A 280 3.98 17.64 13.13
C LEU A 280 4.78 18.81 12.54
N LYS A 281 5.94 19.14 13.08
CA LYS A 281 6.75 20.30 12.67
C LYS A 281 7.24 20.26 11.21
N HIS A 282 7.30 19.07 10.61
CA HIS A 282 7.77 18.85 9.24
C HIS A 282 6.63 18.82 8.22
N LEU A 283 5.39 19.05 8.66
CA LEU A 283 4.21 18.91 7.82
C LEU A 283 4.16 20.01 6.75
N THR A 284 4.15 19.62 5.48
CA THR A 284 4.03 20.51 4.32
C THR A 284 2.70 20.32 3.58
N PHE A 285 1.98 19.25 3.87
CA PHE A 285 0.68 18.95 3.27
C PHE A 285 -0.28 18.39 4.31
N LEU A 286 -1.45 19.03 4.45
CA LEU A 286 -2.53 18.57 5.31
C LEU A 286 -3.83 18.52 4.51
N GLN A 287 -4.49 17.38 4.53
CA GLN A 287 -5.82 17.25 3.96
C GLN A 287 -6.75 16.57 4.97
N ILE A 288 -7.84 17.26 5.30
CA ILE A 288 -8.90 16.75 6.17
C ILE A 288 -10.17 16.74 5.33
N LEU A 289 -10.75 15.57 5.09
CA LEU A 289 -11.93 15.43 4.25
C LEU A 289 -13.06 14.77 5.01
N LYS A 290 -14.29 15.26 4.81
CA LYS A 290 -15.51 14.68 5.39
C LYS A 290 -15.41 14.48 6.91
N CYS A 291 -14.88 15.48 7.64
CA CYS A 291 -14.82 15.44 9.11
C CYS A 291 -16.24 15.24 9.65
N PRO A 292 -16.50 14.18 10.44
CA PRO A 292 -17.86 13.82 10.85
C PRO A 292 -18.39 14.67 12.02
N SER A 293 -17.60 15.63 12.53
CA SER A 293 -18.03 16.49 13.63
C SER A 293 -19.13 17.46 13.16
N PRO A 294 -20.22 17.66 13.94
CA PRO A 294 -21.19 18.73 13.69
C PRO A 294 -20.57 20.13 13.68
N ARG A 295 -19.39 20.29 14.30
CA ARG A 295 -18.61 21.53 14.36
C ARG A 295 -17.43 21.53 13.40
N ALA A 296 -17.45 20.73 12.34
CA ALA A 296 -16.34 20.57 11.42
C ALA A 296 -15.80 21.92 10.92
N ALA A 297 -16.63 22.84 10.46
CA ALA A 297 -16.18 24.15 9.97
C ALA A 297 -15.40 24.95 11.04
N THR A 298 -15.92 25.00 12.27
CA THR A 298 -15.25 25.68 13.40
C THR A 298 -13.97 24.96 13.81
N ALA A 299 -13.97 23.62 13.84
CA ALA A 299 -12.80 22.82 14.15
C ALA A 299 -11.68 23.04 13.11
N CYS A 300 -12.04 23.06 11.82
CA CYS A 300 -11.15 23.35 10.72
C CYS A 300 -10.51 24.74 10.84
N GLY A 301 -11.29 25.77 11.17
CA GLY A 301 -10.76 27.11 11.44
C GLY A 301 -9.81 27.14 12.65
N GLY A 302 -10.13 26.42 13.72
CA GLY A 302 -9.26 26.30 14.88
C GLY A 302 -7.93 25.60 14.58
N ILE A 303 -7.95 24.53 13.77
CA ILE A 303 -6.75 23.83 13.30
C ILE A 303 -5.89 24.76 12.43
N TRP A 304 -6.52 25.50 11.52
CA TRP A 304 -5.81 26.46 10.68
C TRP A 304 -5.10 27.54 11.51
N ASN A 305 -5.76 28.10 12.52
CA ASN A 305 -5.14 29.08 13.42
C ASN A 305 -3.94 28.49 14.18
N ILE A 306 -4.01 27.22 14.60
CA ILE A 306 -2.88 26.53 15.26
C ILE A 306 -1.68 26.41 14.31
N LEU A 307 -1.92 26.08 13.04
CA LEU A 307 -0.86 25.96 12.03
C LEU A 307 -0.19 27.31 11.74
N GLN A 308 -0.99 28.38 11.63
CA GLN A 308 -0.48 29.74 11.41
C GLN A 308 0.39 30.22 12.59
N GLN A 309 -0.03 29.96 13.83
CA GLN A 309 0.73 30.37 15.03
C GLN A 309 2.11 29.71 15.17
N ARG A 310 2.35 28.61 14.44
CA ARG A 310 3.58 27.81 14.53
C ARG A 310 4.48 27.94 13.30
N ASP A 311 4.22 28.93 12.44
CA ASP A 311 4.91 29.13 11.16
C ASP A 311 4.94 27.89 10.26
N ILE A 312 3.96 26.98 10.43
CA ILE A 312 3.73 25.87 9.49
C ILE A 312 2.90 26.40 8.29
N ALA A 313 3.16 27.64 7.89
CA ALA A 313 2.34 28.48 7.01
C ALA A 313 2.45 28.09 5.52
N GLN A 314 3.39 27.22 5.16
CA GLN A 314 3.55 26.71 3.79
C GLN A 314 2.70 25.46 3.50
N ILE A 315 1.83 25.05 4.43
CA ILE A 315 0.97 23.87 4.21
C ILE A 315 0.07 24.10 3.00
N ARG A 316 0.28 23.29 1.96
CA ARG A 316 -0.69 23.12 0.88
C ARG A 316 -1.75 22.16 1.39
N GLY A 317 -3.01 22.59 1.44
CA GLY A 317 -4.04 21.76 2.06
C GLY A 317 -5.46 22.08 1.63
N ARG A 318 -6.30 21.05 1.70
CA ARG A 318 -7.75 21.16 1.59
C ARG A 318 -8.33 20.67 2.91
N ILE A 319 -8.90 21.58 3.68
CA ILE A 319 -9.58 21.33 4.94
C ILE A 319 -11.09 21.50 4.71
#